data_AF-A0A7S3ETD1-F1
#
_entry.id   AF-A0A7S3ETD1-F1
#
_cell.length_a   1.000
_cell.length_b   1.000
_cell.length_c   1.000
_cell.angle_alpha   90.00
_cell.angle_beta   90.00
_cell.angle_gamma   90.00
#
_symmetry.space_group_name_H-M   'P 1'
#
loop_
_entity.id
_entity.type
_entity.pdbx_description
1 polymer ?
#
loop_
_entity_poly.entity_id
_entity_poly.type
_entity_poly.pdbx_seq_one_letter_code
_entity_poly.pdbx_strand_id
1 'polypeptide(L)'
;GGSAICEHGRQQYHCKECGGSAICEHGRRRYFCKECGGKGICEHGRERRYCKECGGKGICEHGRERYKCKECGGSGICEHGRRLCEHGRRQYDCKKCGGASICEHGRRRYLCNVCGGAGICEHERQRHQCKECGGS
;
A
#
# COMPACT_ATOMS: atom_id res chain seq x y z
N GLY A 1 -14.63 25.49 -2.61
CA GLY A 1 -14.57 24.18 -3.29
C GLY A 1 -13.25 23.52 -2.92
N GLY A 2 -13.30 22.30 -2.36
CA GLY A 2 -12.08 21.52 -2.08
C GLY A 2 -11.96 21.08 -0.63
N SER A 3 -11.83 19.76 -0.47
CA SER A 3 -11.31 19.06 0.70
C SER A 3 -12.16 19.04 1.98
N ALA A 4 -13.37 18.47 1.88
CA ALA A 4 -14.03 17.92 3.06
C ALA A 4 -13.27 16.65 3.49
N ILE A 5 -12.21 16.80 4.27
CA ILE A 5 -11.70 15.68 5.06
C ILE A 5 -12.79 15.37 6.09
N CYS A 6 -13.28 14.13 6.11
CA CYS A 6 -14.28 13.71 7.09
C CYS A 6 -13.64 13.49 8.46
N GLU A 7 -14.46 13.30 9.50
CA GLU A 7 -14.03 13.00 10.87
C GLU A 7 -13.06 11.81 10.97
N HIS A 8 -13.11 10.88 10.01
CA HIS A 8 -12.19 9.73 9.91
C HIS A 8 -10.80 10.09 9.35
N GLY A 9 -10.50 11.38 9.12
CA GLY A 9 -9.24 11.84 8.53
C GLY A 9 -9.05 11.47 7.06
N ARG A 10 -10.11 11.00 6.38
CA ARG A 10 -10.10 10.61 4.96
C ARG A 10 -10.80 11.68 4.13
N GLN A 11 -10.43 11.84 2.86
CA GLN A 11 -11.23 12.64 1.93
C GLN A 11 -12.65 12.06 1.89
N GLN A 12 -13.67 12.89 2.16
CA GLN A 12 -15.07 12.48 2.31
C GLN A 12 -15.55 11.65 1.12
N TYR A 13 -15.16 12.04 -0.10
CA TYR A 13 -15.51 11.30 -1.31
C TYR A 13 -14.97 9.86 -1.37
N HIS A 14 -13.90 9.57 -0.63
CA HIS A 14 -13.27 8.25 -0.51
C HIS A 14 -13.57 7.52 0.79
N CYS A 15 -14.25 8.16 1.75
CA CYS A 15 -14.49 7.54 3.03
C CYS A 15 -15.59 6.49 2.93
N LYS A 16 -15.25 5.23 3.22
CA LYS A 16 -16.22 4.13 3.25
C LYS A 16 -17.26 4.31 4.36
N GLU A 17 -16.83 4.77 5.53
CA GLU A 17 -17.69 4.97 6.70
C GLU A 17 -18.71 6.10 6.46
N CYS A 18 -18.33 7.15 5.74
CA CYS A 18 -19.24 8.24 5.37
C CYS A 18 -20.07 7.96 4.10
N GLY A 19 -19.98 6.76 3.50
CA GLY A 19 -20.66 6.46 2.24
C GLY A 19 -20.19 7.33 1.07
N GLY A 20 -18.92 7.74 1.07
CA GLY A 20 -18.34 8.65 0.09
C GLY A 20 -18.67 8.28 -1.35
N SER A 21 -18.89 9.28 -2.20
CA SER A 21 -19.40 9.09 -3.57
C SER A 21 -18.53 8.19 -4.47
N ALA A 22 -17.24 8.02 -4.18
CA ALA A 22 -16.40 7.06 -4.89
C ALA A 22 -16.52 5.61 -4.40
N ILE A 23 -17.32 5.34 -3.36
CA ILE A 23 -17.58 4.00 -2.83
C ILE A 23 -18.93 3.51 -3.39
N CYS A 24 -18.98 2.26 -3.83
CA CYS A 24 -20.22 1.61 -4.27
C CYS A 24 -20.92 0.89 -3.11
N GLU A 25 -22.14 0.41 -3.35
CA GLU A 25 -22.91 -0.41 -2.41
C GLU A 25 -22.15 -1.68 -1.94
N HIS A 26 -21.28 -2.24 -2.79
CA HIS A 26 -20.39 -3.35 -2.42
C HIS A 26 -19.25 -2.95 -1.46
N GLY A 27 -19.21 -1.69 -1.01
CA GLY A 27 -18.17 -1.18 -0.11
C GLY A 27 -16.77 -1.10 -0.73
N ARG A 28 -16.68 -1.09 -2.06
CA ARG A 28 -15.43 -0.98 -2.84
C ARG A 28 -15.37 0.39 -3.53
N ARG A 29 -14.17 0.83 -3.92
CA ARG A 29 -14.04 2.02 -4.78
C ARG A 29 -14.69 1.73 -6.13
N ARG A 30 -15.68 2.53 -6.54
CA ARG A 30 -16.46 2.41 -7.81
C ARG A 30 -15.55 2.17 -9.00
N TYR A 31 -14.43 2.90 -9.09
CA TYR A 31 -13.46 2.76 -10.17
C TYR A 31 -12.90 1.33 -10.29
N PHE A 32 -12.73 0.60 -9.19
CA PHE A 32 -12.17 -0.77 -9.18
C PHE A 32 -13.22 -1.85 -8.86
N CYS A 33 -14.51 -1.50 -8.79
CA CYS A 33 -15.55 -2.48 -8.48
C CYS A 33 -15.94 -3.26 -9.74
N LYS A 34 -15.70 -4.57 -9.74
CA LYS A 34 -16.06 -5.45 -10.86
C LYS A 34 -17.57 -5.55 -11.05
N GLU A 35 -18.33 -5.70 -9.96
CA GLU A 35 -19.79 -5.83 -9.97
C GLU A 35 -20.47 -4.57 -10.54
N CYS A 36 -19.90 -3.38 -10.29
CA CYS A 36 -20.40 -2.13 -10.87
C CYS A 36 -19.80 -1.80 -12.26
N GLY A 37 -18.99 -2.68 -12.87
CA GLY A 37 -18.33 -2.40 -14.15
C GLY A 37 -17.34 -1.22 -14.10
N GLY A 38 -16.65 -1.04 -12.98
CA GLY A 38 -15.76 0.09 -12.71
C GLY A 38 -14.72 0.33 -13.82
N LYS A 39 -14.49 1.61 -14.18
CA LYS A 39 -13.59 2.04 -15.27
C LYS A 39 -12.12 1.61 -15.10
N GLY A 40 -11.71 1.18 -13.91
CA GLY A 40 -10.40 0.61 -13.62
C GLY A 40 -10.28 -0.88 -13.97
N ILE A 41 -11.40 -1.54 -14.27
CA ILE A 41 -11.47 -2.94 -14.68
C ILE A 41 -11.59 -3.00 -16.22
N CYS A 42 -10.89 -3.94 -16.85
CA CYS A 42 -11.04 -4.22 -18.28
C CYS A 42 -12.10 -5.29 -18.54
N GLU A 43 -12.43 -5.51 -19.81
CA GLU A 43 -13.34 -6.59 -20.24
C GLU A 43 -12.91 -7.98 -19.76
N HIS A 44 -11.60 -8.22 -19.58
CA HIS A 44 -11.06 -9.46 -19.01
C HIS A 44 -11.28 -9.59 -17.49
N GLY A 45 -12.00 -8.67 -16.85
CA GLY A 45 -12.26 -8.68 -15.41
C GLY A 45 -11.04 -8.43 -14.54
N ARG A 46 -9.96 -7.87 -15.10
CA ARG A 46 -8.70 -7.53 -14.41
C ARG A 46 -8.57 -6.02 -14.25
N GLU A 47 -7.81 -5.54 -13.27
CA GLU A 47 -7.43 -4.12 -13.25
C GLU A 47 -6.66 -3.78 -14.53
N ARG A 48 -7.08 -2.72 -15.25
CA ARG A 48 -6.50 -2.31 -16.53
C ARG A 48 -4.99 -2.17 -16.47
N ARG A 49 -4.47 -1.61 -15.37
CA ARG A 49 -3.03 -1.42 -15.16
C ARG A 49 -2.23 -2.74 -15.08
N TYR A 50 -2.87 -3.85 -14.76
CA TYR A 50 -2.23 -5.17 -14.59
C TYR A 50 -2.75 -6.21 -15.60
N CYS A 51 -3.61 -5.81 -16.55
CA CYS A 51 -4.07 -6.69 -17.60
C CYS A 51 -3.03 -6.78 -18.72
N LYS A 52 -2.52 -7.99 -18.98
CA LYS A 52 -1.54 -8.23 -20.05
C LYS A 52 -2.15 -8.02 -21.44
N GLU A 53 -3.37 -8.53 -21.65
CA GLU A 53 -4.11 -8.43 -22.92
C GLU A 53 -4.39 -6.98 -23.30
N CYS A 54 -4.63 -6.10 -22.32
CA CYS A 54 -4.81 -4.67 -22.56
C CYS A 54 -3.50 -3.86 -22.56
N GLY A 55 -2.32 -4.48 -22.48
CA GLY A 55 -1.04 -3.77 -22.42
C GLY A 55 -0.89 -2.88 -21.17
N GLY A 56 -1.44 -3.30 -20.03
CA GLY A 56 -1.48 -2.51 -18.80
C GLY A 56 -0.11 -1.97 -18.39
N LYS A 57 -0.03 -0.67 -18.04
CA LYS A 57 1.23 0.02 -17.70
C LYS A 57 2.02 -0.61 -16.56
N GLY A 58 1.37 -1.37 -15.68
CA GLY A 58 2.00 -2.12 -14.60
C GLY A 58 2.71 -3.39 -15.05
N ILE A 59 2.57 -3.81 -16.31
CA ILE A 59 3.23 -4.95 -16.92
C ILE A 59 4.43 -4.46 -17.76
N CYS A 60 5.57 -5.15 -17.66
CA CYS A 60 6.74 -4.89 -18.50
C CYS A 60 6.68 -5.69 -19.81
N GLU A 61 7.62 -5.43 -20.71
CA GLU A 61 7.78 -6.16 -21.97
C GLU A 61 7.94 -7.68 -21.78
N HIS A 62 8.52 -8.11 -20.65
CA HIS A 62 8.62 -9.53 -20.26
C HIS A 62 7.28 -10.15 -19.82
N GLY A 63 6.17 -9.43 -19.92
CA GLY A 63 4.85 -9.90 -19.52
C GLY A 63 4.69 -10.12 -18.01
N ARG A 64 5.56 -9.54 -17.18
CA ARG A 64 5.54 -9.62 -15.70
C ARG A 64 5.13 -8.27 -15.12
N GLU A 65 4.57 -8.25 -13.92
CA GLU A 65 4.36 -6.98 -13.22
C GLU A 65 5.72 -6.30 -12.99
N ARG A 66 5.86 -5.03 -13.37
CA ARG A 66 7.13 -4.28 -13.35
C ARG A 66 7.83 -4.39 -11.99
N TYR A 67 7.08 -4.25 -10.90
CA TYR A 67 7.64 -4.30 -9.55
C TYR A 67 8.19 -5.69 -9.16
N LYS A 68 7.75 -6.75 -9.85
CA LYS A 68 8.17 -8.15 -9.62
C LYS A 68 9.16 -8.65 -10.68
N CYS A 69 9.46 -7.87 -11.71
CA CYS A 69 10.23 -8.34 -12.84
C CYS A 69 11.74 -8.28 -12.55
N LYS A 70 12.41 -9.43 -12.63
CA LYS A 70 13.88 -9.56 -12.49
C LYS A 70 14.65 -8.78 -13.52
N GLU A 71 14.26 -8.92 -14.77
CA GLU A 71 14.94 -8.29 -15.90
C GLU A 71 14.80 -6.76 -15.86
N CYS A 72 13.70 -6.23 -15.29
CA CYS A 72 13.51 -4.80 -15.11
C CYS A 72 14.05 -4.26 -13.77
N GLY A 73 14.69 -5.08 -12.92
CA GLY A 73 15.16 -4.66 -11.60
C GLY A 73 14.04 -4.18 -10.66
N GLY A 74 12.86 -4.80 -10.74
CA GLY A 74 11.68 -4.36 -9.99
C GLY A 74 11.94 -4.20 -8.49
N SER A 75 11.38 -3.16 -7.86
CA SER A 75 11.63 -2.86 -6.44
C SER A 75 11.11 -3.90 -5.44
N GLY A 76 10.36 -4.92 -5.90
CA GLY A 76 9.86 -6.02 -5.09
C GLY A 76 10.73 -7.27 -5.07
N ILE A 77 11.91 -7.23 -5.68
CA ILE A 77 12.87 -8.34 -5.74
C ILE A 77 14.26 -7.89 -5.28
N CYS A 78 15.03 -8.83 -4.76
CA CYS A 78 16.44 -8.62 -4.48
C CYS A 78 17.30 -8.69 -5.75
N GLU A 79 18.56 -8.28 -5.63
CA GLU A 79 19.59 -8.46 -6.67
C GLU A 79 19.68 -9.91 -7.17
N HIS A 80 19.41 -10.89 -6.30
CA HIS A 80 19.38 -12.32 -6.66
C HIS A 80 18.11 -12.74 -7.41
N GLY A 81 17.14 -11.83 -7.60
CA GLY A 81 15.85 -12.09 -8.24
C GLY A 81 14.80 -12.76 -7.36
N ARG A 82 15.04 -12.84 -6.05
CA ARG A 82 14.10 -13.43 -5.07
C ARG A 82 13.26 -12.32 -4.42
N ARG A 83 11.99 -12.60 -4.12
CA ARG A 83 11.14 -11.68 -3.35
C ARG A 83 11.51 -11.62 -1.87
N LEU A 84 12.16 -12.67 -1.39
CA LEU A 84 12.65 -12.80 -0.03
C LEU A 84 14.19 -12.79 -0.05
N CYS A 85 14.80 -12.19 0.96
CA CYS A 85 16.21 -12.38 1.24
C CYS A 85 16.46 -13.83 1.72
N GLU A 86 17.73 -14.20 1.88
CA GLU A 86 18.14 -15.49 2.44
C GLU A 86 17.57 -15.76 3.85
N HIS A 87 17.21 -14.70 4.57
CA HIS A 87 16.56 -14.80 5.88
C HIS A 87 15.05 -15.06 5.82
N GLY A 88 14.48 -15.36 4.63
CA GLY A 88 13.06 -15.62 4.46
C GLY A 88 12.15 -14.40 4.64
N ARG A 89 12.70 -13.17 4.69
CA ARG A 89 11.94 -11.93 4.83
C ARG A 89 11.95 -11.09 3.55
N ARG A 90 10.92 -10.29 3.31
CA ARG A 90 10.94 -9.28 2.24
C ARG A 90 12.11 -8.33 2.45
N GLN A 91 12.87 -8.03 1.40
CA GLN A 91 14.10 -7.25 1.54
C GLN A 91 13.89 -5.92 2.26
N TYR A 92 12.87 -5.17 1.86
CA TYR A 92 12.59 -3.86 2.45
C TYR A 92 12.20 -3.93 3.94
N ASP A 93 11.72 -5.07 4.45
CA ASP A 93 11.34 -5.27 5.86
C ASP A 93 12.38 -6.11 6.65
N CYS A 94 13.49 -6.53 6.04
CA CYS A 94 14.45 -7.40 6.69
C CYS A 94 15.45 -6.61 7.56
N LYS A 95 15.38 -6.81 8.88
CA LYS A 95 16.32 -6.19 9.83
C LYS A 95 17.77 -6.59 9.58
N LYS A 96 18.03 -7.88 9.30
CA LYS A 96 19.39 -8.39 9.05
C LYS A 96 20.00 -7.81 7.77
N CYS A 97 19.18 -7.45 6.79
CA CYS A 97 19.64 -6.83 5.54
C CYS A 97 19.59 -5.30 5.57
N GLY A 98 19.26 -4.67 6.70
CA GLY A 98 19.08 -3.21 6.75
C GLY A 98 18.01 -2.69 5.80
N GLY A 99 16.93 -3.44 5.59
CA GLY A 99 15.88 -3.10 4.61
C GLY A 99 15.33 -1.68 4.79
N ALA A 100 14.89 -1.05 3.71
CA ALA A 100 14.47 0.36 3.70
C ALA A 100 13.39 0.75 4.74
N SER A 101 12.52 -0.19 5.16
CA SER A 101 11.54 0.01 6.23
C SER A 101 12.15 0.02 7.63
N ILE A 102 13.41 -0.38 7.80
CA ILE A 102 14.12 -0.50 9.06
C ILE A 102 15.01 0.73 9.24
N CYS A 103 14.94 1.39 10.39
CA CYS A 103 15.85 2.49 10.72
C CYS A 103 17.18 1.95 11.28
N GLU A 104 18.15 2.84 11.46
CA GLU A 104 19.45 2.52 12.07
C GLU A 104 19.32 1.88 13.47
N HIS A 105 18.26 2.21 14.21
CA HIS A 105 17.93 1.57 15.50
C HIS A 105 17.41 0.12 15.38
N GLY A 106 17.35 -0.43 14.16
CA GLY A 106 16.89 -1.79 13.92
C GLY A 106 15.39 -1.99 14.22
N ARG A 107 14.60 -0.92 14.26
CA ARG A 107 13.13 -0.94 14.40
C ARG A 107 12.50 -0.58 13.06
N ARG A 108 11.23 -0.94 12.86
CA ARG A 108 10.48 -0.44 11.69
C ARG A 108 10.38 1.08 11.82
N ARG A 109 10.81 1.83 10.80
CA ARG A 109 10.87 3.30 10.77
C ARG A 109 9.53 3.92 11.15
N TYR A 110 8.42 3.35 10.67
CA TYR A 110 7.06 3.76 11.02
C TYR A 110 6.75 3.68 12.52
N LEU A 111 7.36 2.74 13.25
CA LEU A 111 7.12 2.47 14.68
C LEU A 111 8.29 2.87 15.57
N CYS A 112 9.29 3.57 15.05
CA CYS A 112 10.46 3.95 15.83
C CYS A 112 10.18 5.27 16.56
N ASN A 113 10.04 5.21 17.88
CA ASN A 113 9.88 6.41 18.73
C ASN A 113 11.10 7.33 18.64
N VAL A 114 12.32 6.78 18.63
CA VAL A 114 13.56 7.57 18.50
C VAL A 114 13.61 8.35 17.18
N CYS A 115 13.10 7.77 16.09
CA CYS A 115 13.03 8.46 14.79
C CYS A 115 11.76 9.33 14.62
N GLY A 116 10.87 9.41 15.61
CA GLY A 116 9.57 10.08 15.46
C GLY A 116 8.69 9.47 14.36
N GLY A 117 8.71 8.14 14.21
CA GLY A 117 7.97 7.43 13.18
C GLY A 117 6.47 7.76 13.19
N ALA A 118 5.84 7.86 12.01
CA ALA A 118 4.45 8.29 11.88
C ALA A 118 3.40 7.44 12.64
N GLY A 119 3.76 6.21 13.03
CA GLY A 119 2.95 5.34 13.88
C GLY A 119 3.05 5.62 15.39
N ILE A 120 3.90 6.57 15.79
CA ILE A 120 4.08 7.01 17.17
C ILE A 120 3.30 8.32 17.37
N CYS A 121 2.56 8.42 18.48
CA CYS A 121 1.85 9.64 18.86
C CYS A 121 2.79 10.62 19.59
N GLU A 122 2.27 11.80 19.91
CA GLU A 122 2.98 12.80 20.72
C GLU A 122 3.31 12.29 22.14
N HIS A 123 2.53 11.33 22.67
CA HIS A 123 2.78 10.66 23.95
C HIS A 123 3.82 9.54 23.88
N GLU A 124 4.62 9.48 22.80
CA GLU A 124 5.69 8.49 22.56
C GLU A 124 5.24 7.02 22.51
N ARG A 125 3.95 6.77 22.39
CA ARG A 125 3.35 5.42 22.30
C ARG A 125 2.93 5.11 20.86
N GLN A 126 2.77 3.83 20.54
CA GLN A 126 2.15 3.46 19.26
C GLN A 126 0.71 3.98 19.25
N ARG A 127 0.32 4.70 18.18
CA ARG A 127 -0.99 5.38 18.09
C ARG A 127 -2.16 4.46 18.41
N HIS A 128 -2.13 3.23 17.92
CA HIS A 128 -3.20 2.26 18.15
C HIS A 128 -3.28 1.75 19.60
N GLN A 129 -2.22 1.87 20.41
CA GLN A 129 -2.19 1.45 21.83
C GLN A 129 -2.33 2.63 22.80
N CYS A 130 -2.35 3.86 22.28
CA CYS A 130 -2.37 5.05 23.10
C CYS A 130 -3.81 5.35 23.53
N LYS A 131 -4.15 5.02 24.78
CA LYS A 131 -5.47 5.30 25.36
C LYS A 131 -5.85 6.78 25.29
N GLU A 132 -4.87 7.67 25.48
CA GLU A 132 -5.03 9.13 25.40
C GLU A 132 -5.34 9.60 23.97
N CYS A 133 -4.96 8.83 22.94
CA CYS A 133 -5.29 9.11 21.54
C CYS A 133 -6.50 8.31 21.04
N GLY A 134 -7.26 7.65 21.93
CA GLY A 134 -8.38 6.79 21.54
C GLY A 134 -7.97 5.51 20.78
N GLY A 135 -6.75 5.02 21.00
CA GLY A 135 -6.29 3.74 20.45
C GLY A 135 -7.19 2.58 20.89
N SER A 136 -7.49 1.68 19.94
CA SER A 136 -8.36 0.50 20.12
C SER A 136 -7.76 -0.57 21.04
#